data_AF-A0A5J5EZC8-F1
#
_entry.id   AF-A0A5J5EZC8-F1
#
_cell.length_a   1.000
_cell.length_b   1.000
_cell.length_c   1.000
_cell.angle_alpha   90.00
_cell.angle_beta   90.00
_cell.angle_gamma   90.00
#
_symmetry.space_group_name_H-M   'P 1'
#
loop_
_entity.id
_entity.type
_entity.pdbx_description
1 polymer ?
#
loop_
_entity_poly.entity_id
_entity_poly.type
_entity_poly.pdbx_seq_one_letter_code
_entity_poly.pdbx_strand_id
1 'polypeptide(L)'
;MATTDEEKAKMLRGELYYAFTPSLTAERQACGKACHAFNTTPGLSRLERINAWNVIAGTPQLPPDTPDEVLDNCPWVEAPFHADYGTNIKLGDNVYINFNCTILDTCLVRIGSRTLIGPNVSLYTGIHPLDPKVRNGTRGPESGKEITIGEDCWLGGSVTVLPGVTIGRGSVVGAASVVTKVLRYPPPWAKGSDSTGCS
;
A
#
# COMPACT_ATOMS: atom_id res chain seq x y z
N MET A 1 9.08 29.52 4.21
CA MET A 1 8.40 28.75 3.15
C MET A 1 9.33 27.61 2.78
N ALA A 2 9.22 26.48 3.47
CA ALA A 2 9.89 25.25 3.04
C ALA A 2 9.30 24.87 1.67
N THR A 3 10.18 24.63 0.71
CA THR A 3 9.86 24.30 -0.67
C THR A 3 8.83 23.16 -0.73
N THR A 4 7.88 23.23 -1.65
CA THR A 4 6.75 22.29 -1.79
C THR A 4 7.17 20.82 -1.93
N ASP A 5 8.44 20.54 -2.18
CA ASP A 5 9.04 19.20 -2.27
C ASP A 5 9.65 18.68 -0.96
N GLU A 6 9.98 19.54 0.01
CA GLU A 6 10.65 19.11 1.24
C GLU A 6 9.73 18.26 2.12
N GLU A 7 8.47 18.67 2.29
CA GLU A 7 7.48 17.92 3.08
C GLU A 7 7.15 16.57 2.41
N LYS A 8 7.13 16.53 1.08
CA LYS A 8 7.03 15.28 0.33
C LYS A 8 8.26 14.39 0.56
N ALA A 9 9.46 14.96 0.55
CA ALA A 9 10.67 14.20 0.82
C ALA A 9 10.69 13.62 2.25
N LYS A 10 10.24 14.39 3.24
CA LYS A 10 10.05 13.90 4.63
C LYS A 10 9.03 12.78 4.69
N MET A 11 7.86 12.96 4.07
CA MET A 11 6.79 11.97 3.96
C MET A 11 7.31 10.63 3.42
N LEU A 12 8.02 10.66 2.29
CA LEU A 12 8.55 9.45 1.66
C LEU A 12 9.63 8.74 2.49
N ARG A 13 10.34 9.46 3.36
CA ARG A 13 11.28 8.88 4.34
C ARG A 13 10.63 8.42 5.65
N GLY A 14 9.32 8.65 5.82
CA GLY A 14 8.60 8.34 7.05
C GLY A 14 8.89 9.31 8.20
N GLU A 15 9.48 10.47 7.91
CA GLU A 15 9.73 11.53 8.89
C GLU A 15 8.43 12.32 9.18
N LEU A 16 8.45 13.14 10.23
CA LEU A 16 7.35 14.08 10.48
C LEU A 16 7.28 15.12 9.36
N TYR A 17 6.11 15.27 8.76
CA TYR A 17 5.82 16.22 7.69
C TYR A 17 4.41 16.83 7.84
N TYR A 18 4.19 17.99 7.25
CA TYR A 18 2.88 18.65 7.20
C TYR A 18 2.11 18.22 5.95
N ALA A 19 1.01 17.50 6.13
CA ALA A 19 0.29 16.85 5.04
C ALA A 19 -0.65 17.75 4.22
N PHE A 20 -0.98 18.93 4.75
CA PHE A 20 -1.93 19.86 4.14
C PHE A 20 -1.22 21.01 3.39
N THR A 21 -0.02 20.75 2.85
CA THR A 21 0.63 21.67 1.92
C THR A 21 -0.07 21.67 0.57
N PRO A 22 -0.01 22.77 -0.21
CA PRO A 22 -0.62 22.83 -1.54
C PRO A 22 -0.21 21.67 -2.46
N SER A 23 1.07 21.30 -2.50
CA SER A 23 1.57 20.17 -3.32
C SER A 23 0.94 18.84 -2.93
N LEU A 24 1.05 18.44 -1.65
CA LEU A 24 0.53 17.16 -1.19
C LEU A 24 -0.99 17.07 -1.31
N THR A 25 -1.71 18.18 -1.08
CA THR A 25 -3.16 18.22 -1.30
C THR A 25 -3.53 18.09 -2.78
N ALA A 26 -2.77 18.70 -3.69
CA ALA A 26 -3.00 18.58 -5.12
C ALA A 26 -2.75 17.15 -5.62
N GLU A 27 -1.73 16.48 -5.10
CA GLU A 27 -1.45 15.07 -5.41
C GLU A 27 -2.58 14.14 -4.94
N ARG A 28 -3.07 14.30 -3.69
CA ARG A 28 -4.21 13.51 -3.21
C ARG A 28 -5.49 13.78 -4.00
N GLN A 29 -5.72 15.02 -4.42
CA GLN A 29 -6.86 15.36 -5.29
C GLN A 29 -6.73 14.72 -6.67
N ALA A 30 -5.52 14.66 -7.25
CA ALA A 30 -5.28 14.00 -8.52
C ALA A 30 -5.52 12.48 -8.42
N CYS A 31 -4.99 11.83 -7.37
CA CYS A 31 -5.26 10.43 -7.07
C CYS A 31 -6.77 10.17 -6.89
N GLY A 32 -7.46 10.99 -6.09
CA GLY A 32 -8.90 10.86 -5.87
C GLY A 32 -9.72 10.94 -7.17
N LYS A 33 -9.34 11.82 -8.11
CA LYS A 33 -9.96 11.87 -9.44
C LYS A 33 -9.69 10.61 -10.26
N ALA A 34 -8.46 10.09 -10.23
CA ALA A 34 -8.10 8.85 -10.92
C ALA A 34 -8.86 7.64 -10.34
N CYS A 35 -8.92 7.49 -9.01
CA CYS A 35 -9.73 6.47 -8.35
C CYS A 35 -11.21 6.60 -8.69
N HIS A 36 -11.76 7.82 -8.72
CA HIS A 36 -13.15 8.04 -9.11
C HIS A 36 -13.42 7.56 -10.55
N ALA A 37 -12.57 7.92 -11.50
CA ALA A 37 -12.68 7.47 -12.89
C ALA A 37 -12.59 5.93 -12.99
N PHE A 38 -11.60 5.32 -12.32
CA PHE A 38 -11.43 3.86 -12.26
C PHE A 38 -12.68 3.16 -11.68
N ASN A 39 -13.27 3.73 -10.62
CA ASN A 39 -14.40 3.12 -9.91
C ASN A 39 -15.74 3.22 -10.66
N THR A 40 -15.89 4.20 -11.55
CA THR A 40 -17.19 4.55 -12.14
C THR A 40 -17.29 4.29 -13.63
N THR A 41 -16.19 4.01 -14.32
CA THR A 41 -16.22 3.76 -15.76
C THR A 41 -16.75 2.35 -16.06
N PRO A 42 -17.91 2.20 -16.73
CA PRO A 42 -18.49 0.90 -17.03
C PRO A 42 -17.80 0.25 -18.24
N GLY A 43 -17.82 -1.08 -18.30
CA GLY A 43 -17.48 -1.83 -19.51
C GLY A 43 -16.00 -1.78 -19.95
N LEU A 44 -15.08 -1.40 -19.06
CA LEU A 44 -13.65 -1.40 -19.37
C LEU A 44 -13.16 -2.78 -19.80
N SER A 45 -12.50 -2.85 -20.95
CA SER A 45 -11.69 -3.99 -21.36
C SER A 45 -10.52 -4.21 -20.39
N ARG A 46 -9.82 -5.35 -20.53
CA ARG A 46 -8.68 -5.68 -19.67
C ARG A 46 -7.58 -4.62 -19.77
N LEU A 47 -7.20 -4.20 -20.99
CA LEU A 47 -6.20 -3.16 -21.23
C LEU A 47 -6.63 -1.81 -20.65
N GLU A 48 -7.88 -1.39 -20.86
CA GLU A 48 -8.36 -0.11 -20.33
C GLU A 48 -8.40 -0.11 -18.80
N ARG A 49 -8.77 -1.23 -18.16
CA ARG A 49 -8.70 -1.38 -16.70
C ARG A 49 -7.26 -1.30 -16.19
N ILE A 50 -6.31 -1.93 -16.86
CA ILE A 50 -4.86 -1.82 -16.53
C ILE A 50 -4.40 -0.37 -16.68
N ASN A 51 -4.76 0.30 -17.78
CA ASN A 51 -4.36 1.69 -18.02
C ASN A 51 -5.01 2.68 -17.06
N ALA A 52 -6.24 2.44 -16.62
CA ALA A 52 -6.88 3.22 -15.56
C ALA A 52 -6.18 3.01 -14.20
N TRP A 53 -5.77 1.78 -13.89
CA TRP A 53 -4.90 1.51 -12.73
C TRP A 53 -3.54 2.22 -12.85
N ASN A 54 -2.90 2.19 -14.02
CA ASN A 54 -1.61 2.83 -14.24
C ASN A 54 -1.66 4.36 -14.01
N VAL A 55 -2.79 5.01 -14.28
CA VAL A 55 -3.01 6.42 -13.93
C VAL A 55 -2.99 6.62 -12.41
N ILE A 56 -3.62 5.74 -11.63
CA ILE A 56 -3.59 5.77 -10.16
C ILE A 56 -2.16 5.51 -9.65
N ALA A 57 -1.49 4.49 -10.18
CA ALA A 57 -0.16 4.07 -9.75
C ALA A 57 0.98 4.98 -10.24
N GLY A 58 0.67 5.94 -11.12
CA GLY A 58 1.66 6.82 -11.76
C GLY A 58 2.65 6.05 -12.64
N THR A 59 2.22 4.95 -13.24
CA THR A 59 3.02 4.12 -14.14
C THR A 59 2.66 4.38 -15.61
N PRO A 60 3.56 4.12 -16.57
CA PRO A 60 3.25 4.28 -17.98
C PRO A 60 2.06 3.43 -18.41
N GLN A 61 1.21 3.99 -19.26
CA GLN A 61 0.13 3.24 -19.90
C GLN A 61 0.70 2.34 -21.01
N LEU A 62 0.04 1.19 -21.19
CA LEU A 62 0.36 0.22 -22.21
C LEU A 62 -0.29 0.60 -23.55
N PRO A 63 0.37 0.34 -24.69
CA PRO A 63 -0.15 0.69 -26.01
C PRO A 63 -1.35 -0.17 -26.43
N PRO A 64 -2.19 0.28 -27.39
CA PRO A 64 -3.40 -0.43 -27.82
C PRO A 64 -3.17 -1.84 -28.39
N ASP A 65 -1.98 -2.09 -28.95
CA ASP A 65 -1.57 -3.36 -29.57
C ASP A 65 -0.82 -4.28 -28.60
N THR A 66 -0.91 -4.02 -27.29
CA THR A 66 -0.29 -4.87 -26.27
C THR A 66 -0.83 -6.31 -26.35
N PRO A 67 0.05 -7.33 -26.50
CA PRO A 67 -0.37 -8.74 -26.55
C PRO A 67 -1.02 -9.21 -25.24
N ASP A 68 -1.97 -10.14 -25.35
CA ASP A 68 -2.70 -10.68 -24.20
C ASP A 68 -1.77 -11.30 -23.15
N GLU A 69 -0.66 -11.92 -23.55
CA GLU A 69 0.32 -12.52 -22.63
C GLU A 69 1.00 -11.49 -21.72
N VAL A 70 1.08 -10.23 -22.15
CA VAL A 70 1.56 -9.12 -21.32
C VAL A 70 0.46 -8.70 -20.34
N LEU A 71 -0.79 -8.64 -20.78
CA LEU A 71 -1.95 -8.27 -19.96
C LEU A 71 -2.23 -9.30 -18.85
N ASP A 72 -1.94 -10.58 -19.11
CA ASP A 72 -2.08 -11.70 -18.17
C ASP A 72 -1.12 -11.58 -16.98
N ASN A 73 0.05 -10.98 -17.18
CA ASN A 73 1.02 -10.74 -16.11
C ASN A 73 0.75 -9.44 -15.34
N CYS A 74 -0.09 -8.54 -15.87
CA CYS A 74 -0.42 -7.28 -15.20
C CYS A 74 -1.29 -7.53 -13.95
N PRO A 75 -1.25 -6.64 -12.94
CA PRO A 75 -2.15 -6.73 -11.79
C PRO A 75 -3.63 -6.70 -12.18
N TRP A 76 -4.46 -7.34 -11.38
CA TRP A 76 -5.91 -7.28 -11.48
C TRP A 76 -6.48 -6.61 -10.25
N VAL A 77 -7.09 -5.44 -10.44
CA VAL A 77 -7.67 -4.64 -9.36
C VAL A 77 -9.15 -4.48 -9.62
N GLU A 78 -9.95 -4.83 -8.62
CA GLU A 78 -11.39 -4.66 -8.64
C GLU A 78 -11.82 -3.28 -8.15
N ALA A 79 -12.88 -2.78 -8.74
CA ALA A 79 -13.51 -1.52 -8.36
C ALA A 79 -14.67 -1.79 -7.37
N PRO A 80 -14.86 -0.96 -6.33
CA PRO A 80 -14.14 0.28 -6.10
C PRO A 80 -12.83 0.07 -5.34
N PHE A 81 -11.85 0.91 -5.65
CA PHE A 81 -10.54 0.99 -5.00
C PHE A 81 -10.28 2.41 -4.51
N HIS A 82 -9.55 2.55 -3.40
CA HIS A 82 -9.23 3.84 -2.79
C HIS A 82 -7.75 3.92 -2.42
N ALA A 83 -7.12 5.06 -2.70
CA ALA A 83 -5.76 5.37 -2.26
C ALA A 83 -5.57 6.86 -1.93
N ASP A 84 -4.54 7.18 -1.14
CA ASP A 84 -4.17 8.57 -0.85
C ASP A 84 -3.45 9.21 -2.04
N TYR A 85 -2.34 8.61 -2.46
CA TYR A 85 -1.49 9.12 -3.54
C TYR A 85 -1.47 8.19 -4.75
N GLY A 86 -1.69 6.89 -4.56
CA GLY A 86 -1.63 5.83 -5.56
C GLY A 86 -0.20 5.52 -6.05
N THR A 87 0.59 6.57 -6.27
CA THR A 87 1.97 6.51 -6.79
C THR A 87 2.98 5.83 -5.88
N ASN A 88 2.68 5.67 -4.58
CA ASN A 88 3.51 4.95 -3.62
C ASN A 88 3.13 3.47 -3.50
N ILE A 89 2.19 2.99 -4.32
CA ILE A 89 1.80 1.58 -4.39
C ILE A 89 2.64 0.90 -5.48
N LYS A 90 3.29 -0.21 -5.14
CA LYS A 90 4.07 -1.03 -6.07
C LYS A 90 3.59 -2.47 -6.00
N LEU A 91 3.00 -2.92 -7.11
CA LEU A 91 2.52 -4.28 -7.29
C LEU A 91 3.51 -5.07 -8.15
N GLY A 92 3.79 -6.31 -7.76
CA GLY A 92 4.43 -7.29 -8.62
C GLY A 92 3.46 -7.87 -9.65
N ASP A 93 3.97 -8.81 -10.44
CA ASP A 93 3.22 -9.46 -11.50
C ASP A 93 2.10 -10.32 -10.93
N ASN A 94 0.96 -10.33 -11.63
CA ASN A 94 -0.16 -11.21 -11.33
C ASN A 94 -0.69 -11.09 -9.88
N VAL A 95 -0.63 -9.87 -9.33
CA VAL A 95 -1.29 -9.54 -8.06
C VAL A 95 -2.78 -9.35 -8.30
N TYR A 96 -3.61 -9.91 -7.40
CA TYR A 96 -5.06 -9.69 -7.40
C TYR A 96 -5.47 -8.87 -6.18
N ILE A 97 -6.22 -7.79 -6.40
CA ILE A 97 -6.84 -6.97 -5.37
C ILE A 97 -8.35 -6.96 -5.58
N ASN A 98 -9.07 -7.49 -4.61
CA ASN A 98 -10.52 -7.64 -4.66
C ASN A 98 -11.25 -6.33 -4.23
N PHE A 99 -12.58 -6.34 -4.31
CA PHE A 99 -13.47 -5.19 -4.14
C PHE A 99 -13.22 -4.40 -2.83
N ASN A 100 -13.48 -3.09 -2.87
CA ASN A 100 -13.50 -2.20 -1.70
C ASN A 100 -12.18 -2.09 -0.93
N CYS A 101 -11.03 -2.37 -1.56
CA CYS A 101 -9.76 -2.18 -0.88
C CYS A 101 -9.42 -0.69 -0.70
N THR A 102 -8.75 -0.38 0.42
CA THR A 102 -8.26 0.96 0.75
C THR A 102 -6.78 0.90 1.09
N ILE A 103 -5.95 1.67 0.39
CA ILE A 103 -4.50 1.73 0.62
C ILE A 103 -4.09 3.18 0.89
N LEU A 104 -3.86 3.52 2.16
CA LEU A 104 -3.32 4.83 2.54
C LEU A 104 -1.80 4.79 2.39
N ASP A 105 -1.32 5.17 1.21
CA ASP A 105 0.07 5.09 0.76
C ASP A 105 0.86 6.39 1.01
N THR A 106 0.73 6.96 2.22
CA THR A 106 1.63 8.01 2.75
C THR A 106 3.11 7.67 2.52
N CYS A 107 3.50 6.45 2.90
CA CYS A 107 4.77 5.84 2.55
C CYS A 107 4.52 4.66 1.61
N LEU A 108 5.63 4.06 1.18
CA LEU A 108 5.59 2.99 0.21
C LEU A 108 4.81 1.76 0.69
N VAL A 109 3.99 1.21 -0.21
CA VAL A 109 3.34 -0.10 -0.07
C VAL A 109 3.85 -1.01 -1.19
N ARG A 110 4.61 -2.05 -0.84
CA ARG A 110 5.05 -3.09 -1.78
C ARG A 110 4.22 -4.36 -1.61
N ILE A 111 3.66 -4.88 -2.70
CA ILE A 111 2.96 -6.16 -2.74
C ILE A 111 3.64 -7.04 -3.78
N GLY A 112 4.22 -8.16 -3.35
CA GLY A 112 4.94 -9.09 -4.21
C GLY A 112 4.02 -9.85 -5.16
N SER A 113 4.58 -10.31 -6.27
CA SER A 113 3.91 -11.09 -7.31
C SER A 113 3.07 -12.25 -6.79
N ARG A 114 2.00 -12.58 -7.52
CA ARG A 114 1.07 -13.70 -7.25
C ARG A 114 0.38 -13.62 -5.87
N THR A 115 0.38 -12.45 -5.25
CA THR A 115 -0.32 -12.21 -3.98
C THR A 115 -1.78 -11.91 -4.22
N LEU A 116 -2.64 -12.50 -3.40
CA LEU A 116 -4.08 -12.32 -3.44
C LEU A 116 -4.56 -11.50 -2.23
N ILE A 117 -5.23 -10.38 -2.49
CA ILE A 117 -5.81 -9.50 -1.48
C ILE A 117 -7.34 -9.61 -1.53
N GLY A 118 -7.93 -10.11 -0.45
CA GLY A 118 -9.38 -10.26 -0.30
C GLY A 118 -10.13 -8.91 -0.26
N PRO A 119 -11.47 -8.94 -0.29
CA PRO A 119 -12.26 -7.72 -0.36
C PRO A 119 -12.23 -6.95 0.95
N ASN A 120 -12.43 -5.63 0.90
CA ASN A 120 -12.44 -4.72 2.04
C ASN A 120 -11.11 -4.69 2.83
N VAL A 121 -9.99 -5.12 2.24
CA VAL A 121 -8.68 -5.05 2.90
C VAL A 121 -8.20 -3.60 2.97
N SER A 122 -7.61 -3.27 4.11
CA SER A 122 -7.10 -1.95 4.43
C SER A 122 -5.59 -2.00 4.72
N LEU A 123 -4.79 -1.26 3.96
CA LEU A 123 -3.35 -1.14 4.17
C LEU A 123 -3.02 0.30 4.54
N TYR A 124 -2.47 0.52 5.73
CA TYR A 124 -2.22 1.88 6.24
C TYR A 124 -0.75 2.11 6.50
N THR A 125 -0.16 3.10 5.85
CA THR A 125 1.21 3.53 6.13
C THR A 125 1.29 4.80 6.98
N GLY A 126 0.26 5.65 6.97
CA GLY A 126 0.20 6.89 7.74
C GLY A 126 0.07 6.70 9.26
N ILE A 127 0.70 7.59 10.02
CA ILE A 127 0.72 7.62 11.49
C ILE A 127 0.62 9.08 11.96
N HIS A 128 -0.21 9.33 12.97
CA HIS A 128 -0.23 10.63 13.65
C HIS A 128 0.51 10.61 15.00
N PRO A 129 1.08 11.75 15.43
CA PRO A 129 1.53 11.93 16.80
C PRO A 129 0.44 11.61 17.82
N LEU A 130 0.81 10.91 18.89
CA LEU A 130 -0.13 10.56 19.97
C LEU A 130 -0.50 11.78 20.82
N ASP A 131 0.46 12.68 21.06
CA ASP A 131 0.19 13.94 21.77
C ASP A 131 -0.76 14.82 20.92
N PRO A 132 -1.98 15.13 21.41
CA PRO A 132 -2.93 15.95 20.70
C PRO A 132 -2.42 17.37 20.40
N LYS A 133 -1.53 17.92 21.23
CA LYS A 133 -0.92 19.24 21.02
C LYS A 133 0.02 19.22 19.82
N VAL A 134 0.75 18.12 19.63
CA VAL A 134 1.60 17.91 18.44
C VAL A 134 0.73 17.60 17.22
N ARG A 135 -0.22 16.67 17.35
CA ARG A 135 -1.11 16.26 16.24
C ARG A 135 -1.89 17.43 15.65
N ASN A 136 -2.37 18.37 16.46
CA ASN A 136 -2.95 19.67 16.05
C ASN A 136 -3.88 19.65 14.81
N GLY A 137 -4.67 18.59 14.63
CA GLY A 137 -5.55 18.41 13.48
C GLY A 137 -4.82 18.57 12.14
N THR A 138 -5.42 19.32 11.21
CA THR A 138 -4.83 19.58 9.88
C THR A 138 -3.64 20.54 9.89
N ARG A 139 -3.28 21.09 11.05
CA ARG A 139 -2.16 22.02 11.24
C ARG A 139 -0.96 21.38 11.92
N GLY A 140 -1.05 20.12 12.34
CA GLY A 140 0.08 19.38 12.90
C GLY A 140 0.74 18.48 11.85
N PRO A 141 1.92 17.95 12.17
CA PRO A 141 2.58 16.99 11.31
C PRO A 141 1.98 15.58 11.49
N GLU A 142 2.20 14.75 10.48
CA GLU A 142 2.03 13.31 10.51
C GLU A 142 3.30 12.63 10.00
N SER A 143 3.36 11.31 10.02
CA SER A 143 4.51 10.51 9.56
C SER A 143 3.99 9.22 8.91
N GLY A 144 4.88 8.34 8.49
CA GLY A 144 4.46 7.01 8.03
C GLY A 144 5.54 5.96 8.14
N LYS A 145 5.15 4.72 7.87
CA LYS A 145 6.06 3.58 7.77
C LYS A 145 5.63 2.67 6.63
N GLU A 146 6.60 2.25 5.84
CA GLU A 146 6.37 1.38 4.68
C GLU A 146 5.69 0.06 5.08
N ILE A 147 4.84 -0.46 4.19
CA ILE A 147 4.32 -1.83 4.27
C ILE A 147 4.97 -2.66 3.18
N THR A 148 5.40 -3.87 3.51
CA THR A 148 5.89 -4.85 2.53
C THR A 148 5.12 -6.16 2.70
N ILE A 149 4.51 -6.63 1.61
CA ILE A 149 3.87 -7.95 1.53
C ILE A 149 4.68 -8.75 0.51
N GLY A 150 5.23 -9.89 0.94
CA GLY A 150 6.00 -10.78 0.08
C GLY A 150 5.16 -11.40 -1.04
N GLU A 151 5.81 -12.07 -1.97
CA GLU A 151 5.15 -12.84 -3.02
C GLU A 151 4.34 -14.02 -2.46
N ASP A 152 3.40 -14.54 -3.26
CA ASP A 152 2.62 -15.75 -2.98
C ASP A 152 1.81 -15.67 -1.68
N CYS A 153 1.49 -14.46 -1.20
CA CYS A 153 0.70 -14.29 0.02
C CYS A 153 -0.81 -14.34 -0.26
N TRP A 154 -1.60 -14.62 0.77
CA TRP A 154 -3.05 -14.43 0.73
C TRP A 154 -3.54 -13.69 1.98
N LEU A 155 -4.14 -12.52 1.77
CA LEU A 155 -4.83 -11.78 2.83
C LEU A 155 -6.34 -11.99 2.67
N GLY A 156 -6.98 -12.57 3.68
CA GLY A 156 -8.43 -12.74 3.73
C GLY A 156 -9.17 -11.40 3.71
N GLY A 157 -10.48 -11.45 3.46
CA GLY A 157 -11.32 -10.24 3.43
C GLY A 157 -11.30 -9.47 4.75
N SER A 158 -11.43 -8.15 4.67
CA SER A 158 -11.46 -7.23 5.82
C SER A 158 -10.21 -7.25 6.71
N VAL A 159 -9.07 -7.76 6.22
CA VAL A 159 -7.79 -7.62 6.92
C VAL A 159 -7.37 -6.15 6.97
N THR A 160 -6.83 -5.72 8.10
CA THR A 160 -6.17 -4.41 8.26
C THR A 160 -4.70 -4.61 8.56
N VAL A 161 -3.83 -3.98 7.78
CA VAL A 161 -2.37 -4.00 7.97
C VAL A 161 -1.90 -2.62 8.42
N LEU A 162 -1.23 -2.58 9.58
CA LEU A 162 -0.77 -1.34 10.19
C LEU A 162 0.60 -0.88 9.66
N PRO A 163 0.98 0.39 9.91
CA PRO A 163 2.24 0.95 9.43
C PRO A 163 3.49 0.17 9.87
N GLY A 164 4.42 -0.06 8.95
CA GLY A 164 5.71 -0.70 9.24
C GLY A 164 5.69 -2.23 9.24
N VAL A 165 4.58 -2.85 8.84
CA VAL A 165 4.43 -4.31 8.80
C VAL A 165 5.11 -4.90 7.56
N THR A 166 5.87 -5.98 7.76
CA THR A 166 6.43 -6.80 6.68
C THR A 166 5.88 -8.23 6.75
N ILE A 167 4.99 -8.60 5.83
CA ILE A 167 4.44 -9.96 5.70
C ILE A 167 5.38 -10.80 4.82
N GLY A 168 5.84 -11.94 5.32
CA GLY A 168 6.79 -12.80 4.61
C GLY A 168 6.14 -13.56 3.44
N ARG A 169 6.96 -13.94 2.45
CA ARG A 169 6.54 -14.75 1.29
C ARG A 169 5.71 -15.96 1.71
N GLY A 170 4.64 -16.27 0.97
CA GLY A 170 3.81 -17.46 1.19
C GLY A 170 2.90 -17.38 2.42
N SER A 171 2.83 -16.24 3.10
CA SER A 171 2.01 -16.10 4.31
C SER A 171 0.53 -16.03 3.97
N VAL A 172 -0.28 -16.61 4.87
CA VAL A 172 -1.74 -16.45 4.84
C VAL A 172 -2.17 -15.66 6.07
N VAL A 173 -2.97 -14.61 5.86
CA VAL A 173 -3.59 -13.82 6.93
C VAL A 173 -5.09 -14.08 6.91
N GLY A 174 -5.61 -14.63 8.00
CA GLY A 174 -7.05 -14.91 8.13
C GLY A 174 -7.90 -13.64 8.03
N ALA A 175 -9.14 -13.79 7.54
CA ALA A 175 -10.08 -12.68 7.38
C ALA A 175 -10.30 -11.89 8.69
N ALA A 176 -10.59 -10.60 8.56
CA ALA A 176 -10.81 -9.66 9.66
C ALA A 176 -9.64 -9.50 10.65
N SER A 177 -8.44 -10.01 10.33
CA SER A 177 -7.26 -9.83 11.18
C SER A 177 -6.78 -8.38 11.17
N VAL A 178 -6.31 -7.90 12.33
CA VAL A 178 -5.55 -6.65 12.45
C VAL A 178 -4.07 -7.00 12.63
N VAL A 179 -3.29 -6.84 11.57
CA VAL A 179 -1.86 -7.15 11.56
C VAL A 179 -1.10 -5.95 12.10
N THR A 180 -0.66 -6.04 13.36
CA THR A 180 0.04 -4.96 14.06
C THR A 180 1.55 -5.15 14.10
N LYS A 181 2.01 -6.40 14.00
CA LYS A 181 3.42 -6.83 14.05
C LYS A 181 3.56 -8.13 13.27
N VAL A 182 4.75 -8.40 12.74
CA VAL A 182 5.11 -9.73 12.24
C VAL A 182 6.17 -10.34 13.14
N LEU A 183 5.96 -11.59 13.54
CA LEU A 183 6.97 -12.37 14.24
C LEU A 183 8.01 -12.82 13.20
N ARG A 184 9.26 -12.36 13.34
CA ARG A 184 10.38 -12.99 12.60
C ARG A 184 10.60 -14.37 13.19
N TYR A 185 10.75 -15.39 12.36
CA TYR A 185 11.19 -16.72 12.79
C TYR A 185 12.68 -16.93 12.39
N PRO A 186 13.53 -17.51 13.26
CA PRO A 186 13.26 -17.80 14.66
C PRO A 186 12.98 -16.49 15.43
N PRO A 187 12.06 -16.49 16.39
CA PRO A 187 11.80 -15.30 17.20
C PRO A 187 13.10 -14.87 17.88
N PRO A 188 13.25 -13.57 18.23
CA PRO A 188 14.47 -13.07 18.86
C PRO A 188 14.89 -13.87 20.11
N TRP A 189 13.94 -14.52 20.79
CA TRP A 189 14.17 -15.39 21.95
C TRP A 189 14.59 -16.83 21.60
N ALA A 190 14.42 -17.28 20.37
CA ALA A 190 14.85 -18.61 19.92
C ALA A 190 16.34 -18.66 19.52
N LYS A 191 17.04 -17.52 19.53
CA LYS A 191 18.53 -17.50 19.56
C LYS A 191 19.01 -17.64 21.00
N GLY A 192 18.86 -18.83 21.58
CA GLY A 192 19.17 -19.06 22.99
C GLY A 192 18.91 -20.48 23.48
N SER A 193 19.31 -21.49 22.71
CA SER A 193 19.45 -22.87 23.21
C SER A 193 20.64 -23.56 22.53
N ASP A 194 21.79 -22.90 22.53
CA ASP A 194 23.05 -23.61 22.34
C ASP A 194 23.49 -24.13 23.70
N SER A 195 23.47 -25.46 23.79
CA SER A 195 24.12 -26.33 24.76
C SER A 195 25.25 -25.68 25.55
N THR A 196 25.05 -25.50 26.85
CA THR A 196 26.14 -25.49 27.83
C THR A 196 25.92 -26.64 28.79
N GLY A 197 26.97 -27.46 28.99
CA GLY A 197 27.05 -28.36 30.14
C GLY A 197 27.03 -29.85 29.82
N CYS A 198 28.04 -30.34 29.11
CA CYS A 198 28.61 -31.63 29.49
C CYS A 198 29.51 -31.36 30.71
N SER A 199 28.96 -31.59 31.90
CA SER A 199 29.63 -31.89 33.18
C SER A 199 28.56 -32.25 34.21
#